data_AF-A0AAW2RC90-F1
#
_entry.id   AF-A0AAW2RC90-F1
#
_cell.length_a   1.000
_cell.length_b   1.000
_cell.length_c   1.000
_cell.angle_alpha   90.00
_cell.angle_beta   90.00
_cell.angle_gamma   90.00
#
_symmetry.space_group_name_H-M   'P 1'
#
loop_
_entity.id
_entity.type
_entity.pdbx_description
1 polymer ?
#
loop_
_entity_poly.entity_id
_entity_poly.type
_entity_poly.pdbx_seq_one_letter_code
_entity_poly.pdbx_strand_id
1 'polypeptide(L)'
;MLKRNVRLRREYLYRKSLEGKERLLYEKKRKIREALEEGKPIPTELRNEEAALRQEIDLEDEHTAGIEVCISKCPTNESWWSAFVISLNCRCSYHMTGWGMINCDLSGKRVFYWMNDKPLYRFHANVKRDVLIMCRSQDMISRKKAIGTMPEAYPHLILDNFSTKLGQRTANILKYLFPVPKPDTKRIITFANQSDYISFRHHLYEKRGGPKSIELKEIGPRFELRLYQIKLGTMDQDEAQTEWVIRPYMNTARKRKFLGE
;
A
#
# COMPACT_ATOMS: atom_id res chain seq x y z
N MET A 1 15.83 -19.91 -5.12
CA MET A 1 14.85 -18.80 -4.98
C MET A 1 14.87 -18.16 -3.60
N LEU A 2 14.71 -18.90 -2.49
CA LEU A 2 14.66 -18.34 -1.13
C LEU A 2 15.88 -17.47 -0.75
N LYS A 3 17.11 -17.91 -1.05
CA LYS A 3 18.34 -17.13 -0.81
C LYS A 3 18.34 -15.77 -1.53
N ARG A 4 17.75 -15.68 -2.73
CA ARG A 4 17.64 -14.43 -3.50
C ARG A 4 16.72 -13.43 -2.77
N ASN A 5 15.56 -13.88 -2.30
CA ASN A 5 14.62 -13.01 -1.60
C ASN A 5 15.18 -12.50 -0.27
N VAL A 6 15.90 -13.35 0.48
CA VAL A 6 16.61 -12.94 1.70
C VAL A 6 17.67 -11.88 1.40
N ARG A 7 18.47 -12.06 0.34
CA ARG A 7 19.46 -11.07 -0.09
C ARG A 7 18.82 -9.73 -0.48
N LEU A 8 17.83 -9.76 -1.36
CA LEU A 8 17.11 -8.55 -1.81
C LEU A 8 16.51 -7.78 -0.63
N ARG A 9 16.00 -8.48 0.37
CA ARG A 9 15.46 -7.86 1.58
C ARG A 9 16.55 -7.22 2.44
N ARG A 10 17.70 -7.86 2.63
CA ARG A 10 18.84 -7.28 3.37
C ARG A 10 19.35 -6.01 2.68
N GLU A 11 19.50 -6.05 1.36
CA GLU A 11 19.88 -4.89 0.53
C GLU A 11 18.87 -3.74 0.68
N TYR A 12 17.56 -4.05 0.64
CA TYR A 12 16.51 -3.06 0.86
C TYR A 12 16.57 -2.42 2.24
N LEU A 13 16.73 -3.22 3.31
CA LEU A 13 16.82 -2.70 4.69
C LEU A 13 18.06 -1.81 4.87
N TYR A 14 19.18 -2.20 4.26
CA TYR A 14 20.41 -1.39 4.27
C TYR A 14 20.21 -0.07 3.52
N ARG A 15 19.66 -0.08 2.30
CA ARG A 15 19.39 1.16 1.56
C ARG A 15 18.43 2.08 2.33
N LYS A 16 17.39 1.52 2.94
CA LYS A 16 16.43 2.30 3.75
C LYS A 16 17.07 2.94 4.99
N SER A 17 18.11 2.34 5.57
CA SER A 17 18.81 2.95 6.71
C SER A 17 19.72 4.11 6.27
N LEU A 18 20.24 4.07 5.04
CA LEU A 18 21.00 5.16 4.45
C LEU A 18 20.11 6.36 4.08
N GLU A 19 18.91 6.11 3.53
CA GLU A 19 17.93 7.15 3.17
C GLU A 19 17.66 8.15 4.31
N GLY A 20 17.65 7.68 5.58
CA GLY A 20 17.46 8.55 6.74
C GLY A 20 18.62 9.53 6.98
N LYS A 21 19.86 9.08 6.78
CA LYS A 21 21.07 9.92 6.89
C LYS A 21 21.15 10.90 5.73
N GLU A 22 20.88 10.42 4.52
CA GLU A 22 20.83 11.21 3.30
C GLU A 22 19.78 12.31 3.38
N ARG A 23 18.61 12.03 3.96
CA ARG A 23 17.56 13.04 4.18
C ARG A 23 18.00 14.16 5.10
N LEU A 24 18.70 13.85 6.20
CA LEU A 24 19.21 14.87 7.11
C LEU A 24 20.25 15.74 6.41
N LEU A 25 21.17 15.11 5.68
CA LEU A 25 22.18 15.81 4.88
C LEU A 25 21.53 16.69 3.82
N TYR A 26 20.51 16.20 3.11
CA TYR A 26 19.73 16.98 2.15
C TYR A 26 19.02 18.17 2.79
N GLU A 27 18.37 17.99 3.95
CA GLU A 27 17.72 19.09 4.67
C GLU A 27 18.74 20.16 5.10
N LYS A 28 19.96 19.78 5.49
CA LYS A 28 21.07 20.71 5.76
C LYS A 28 21.51 21.46 4.51
N LYS A 29 21.75 20.74 3.40
CA LYS A 29 22.12 21.34 2.11
C LYS A 29 21.07 22.32 1.60
N ARG A 30 19.78 21.97 1.72
CA ARG A 30 18.66 22.82 1.33
C ARG A 30 18.66 24.15 2.09
N LYS A 31 18.88 24.12 3.42
CA LYS A 31 18.98 25.32 4.25
C LYS A 31 20.16 26.21 3.85
N ILE A 32 21.31 25.63 3.50
CA ILE A 32 22.48 26.39 3.04
C ILE A 32 22.19 27.02 1.68
N ARG A 33 21.60 26.26 0.74
CA ARG A 33 21.21 26.76 -0.58
C ARG A 33 20.24 27.95 -0.46
N GLU A 34 19.22 27.82 0.38
CA GLU A 34 18.25 28.89 0.68
C GLU A 34 18.92 30.13 1.30
N ALA A 35 19.81 29.95 2.28
CA ALA A 35 20.52 31.08 2.90
C ALA A 35 21.43 31.82 1.92
N LEU A 36 22.10 31.09 1.00
CA LEU A 36 22.94 31.68 -0.05
C LEU A 36 22.10 32.43 -1.10
N GLU A 37 20.93 31.90 -1.47
CA GLU A 37 20.01 32.53 -2.42
C GLU A 37 19.39 33.82 -1.85
N GLU A 38 18.99 33.81 -0.58
CA GLU A 38 18.39 34.96 0.10
C GLU A 38 19.42 35.97 0.63
N GLY A 39 20.71 35.63 0.65
CA GLY A 39 21.78 36.44 1.23
C GLY A 39 21.70 36.58 2.76
N LYS A 40 20.98 35.68 3.44
CA LYS A 40 20.84 35.68 4.91
C LYS A 40 22.06 35.06 5.58
N PRO A 41 22.41 35.47 6.81
CA PRO A 41 23.47 34.82 7.56
C PRO A 41 23.12 33.36 7.84
N ILE A 42 24.10 32.47 7.68
CA ILE A 42 23.91 31.03 7.79
C ILE A 42 23.56 30.63 9.23
N PRO A 43 22.60 29.71 9.43
CA PRO A 43 22.20 29.24 10.76
C PRO A 43 23.38 28.73 11.59
N THR A 44 23.39 29.06 12.88
CA THR A 44 24.50 28.72 13.80
C THR A 44 24.82 27.23 13.84
N GLU A 45 23.81 26.36 13.70
CA GLU A 45 23.95 24.89 13.70
C GLU A 45 24.82 24.36 12.55
N LEU A 46 24.87 25.07 11.42
CA LEU A 46 25.50 24.59 10.19
C LEU A 46 26.86 25.22 9.92
N ARG A 47 27.28 26.23 10.68
CA ARG A 47 28.55 26.96 10.45
C ARG A 47 29.79 26.06 10.39
N ASN A 48 29.83 24.99 11.19
CA ASN A 48 30.98 24.07 11.21
C ASN A 48 31.01 23.14 9.99
N GLU A 49 29.83 22.74 9.49
CA GLU A 49 29.68 21.80 8.37
C GLU A 49 29.52 22.51 7.02
N GLU A 50 29.31 23.82 7.04
CA GLU A 50 29.00 24.66 5.88
C GLU A 50 30.03 24.50 4.76
N ALA A 51 31.32 24.61 5.10
CA ALA A 51 32.39 24.55 4.11
C ALA A 51 32.41 23.21 3.36
N ALA A 52 32.16 22.11 4.07
CA ALA A 52 32.08 20.77 3.47
C ALA A 52 30.81 20.60 2.62
N LEU A 53 29.66 21.02 3.14
CA LEU A 53 28.39 20.91 2.43
C LEU A 53 28.33 21.79 1.17
N ARG A 54 29.01 22.94 1.18
CA ARG A 54 29.13 23.81 0.01
C ARG A 54 29.90 23.14 -1.12
N GLN A 55 31.05 22.52 -0.80
CA GLN A 55 31.80 21.73 -1.79
C GLN A 55 30.95 20.60 -2.36
N GLU A 56 30.14 19.93 -1.53
CA GLU A 56 29.25 18.89 -2.03
C GLU A 56 28.11 19.43 -2.90
N ILE A 57 27.55 20.60 -2.58
CA ILE A 57 26.50 21.25 -3.39
C ILE A 57 27.06 21.65 -4.76
N ASP A 58 28.27 22.20 -4.81
CA ASP A 58 28.90 22.64 -6.06
C ASP A 58 29.19 21.45 -7.02
N LEU A 59 29.30 20.23 -6.48
CA LEU A 59 29.48 18.99 -7.24
C LEU A 59 28.16 18.31 -7.64
N GLU A 60 27.00 18.78 -7.17
CA GLU A 60 25.70 18.21 -7.51
C GLU A 60 25.22 18.71 -8.88
N ASP A 61 25.08 17.81 -9.85
CA ASP A 61 24.43 18.11 -11.14
C ASP A 61 22.97 18.59 -10.97
N GLU A 62 22.45 19.42 -11.88
CA GLU A 62 21.10 20.00 -11.83
C GLU A 62 19.96 18.96 -11.63
N HIS A 63 20.16 17.71 -12.08
CA HIS A 63 19.23 16.59 -11.84
C HIS A 63 19.22 16.05 -10.41
N THR A 64 20.32 16.18 -9.67
CA THR A 64 20.43 15.76 -8.26
C THR A 64 19.97 16.88 -7.31
N ALA A 65 20.08 18.14 -7.75
CA ALA A 65 19.66 19.31 -6.99
C ALA A 65 18.16 19.33 -6.67
N GLY A 66 17.34 18.75 -7.56
CA GLY A 66 15.92 18.50 -7.33
C GLY A 66 15.67 17.09 -6.85
N ILE A 67 15.78 16.83 -5.54
CA ILE A 67 15.19 15.60 -4.98
C ILE A 67 13.67 15.79 -4.96
N GLU A 68 13.03 15.63 -6.11
CA GLU A 68 11.78 14.88 -6.12
C GLU A 68 12.16 13.52 -5.56
N VAL A 69 11.59 13.16 -4.41
CA VAL A 69 11.66 11.78 -3.91
C VAL A 69 10.98 10.92 -4.96
N CYS A 70 11.74 10.50 -5.97
CA CYS A 70 11.39 9.44 -6.88
C CYS A 70 11.30 8.20 -6.00
N ILE A 71 10.13 7.96 -5.44
CA ILE A 71 9.67 6.64 -5.04
C ILE A 71 9.78 5.79 -6.30
N SER A 72 10.96 5.24 -6.58
CA SER A 72 11.28 4.31 -7.66
C SER A 72 10.15 4.19 -8.69
N LYS A 73 10.00 5.16 -9.61
CA LYS A 73 9.51 4.77 -10.92
C LYS A 73 10.61 3.85 -11.43
N CYS A 74 10.34 2.55 -11.50
CA CYS A 74 11.18 1.68 -12.31
C CYS A 74 11.18 2.30 -13.71
N PRO A 75 12.35 2.66 -14.26
CA PRO A 75 12.43 2.86 -15.69
C PRO A 75 12.40 1.46 -16.30
N THR A 76 11.22 1.02 -16.70
CA THR A 76 11.09 0.02 -17.75
C THR A 76 10.14 0.62 -18.78
N ASN A 77 10.64 1.58 -19.55
CA ASN A 77 10.04 1.90 -20.84
C ASN A 77 10.51 0.85 -21.86
N GLU A 78 9.53 0.23 -22.49
CA GLU A 78 9.46 0.00 -23.93
C GLU A 78 10.72 -0.56 -24.62
N SER A 79 10.73 -1.87 -24.76
CA SER A 79 11.09 -2.54 -26.02
C SER A 79 10.55 -3.97 -25.93
N TRP A 80 10.18 -4.54 -27.09
CA TRP A 80 9.48 -5.82 -27.30
C TRP A 80 7.95 -5.74 -27.35
N TRP A 81 7.44 -4.97 -28.31
CA TRP A 81 6.38 -5.49 -29.17
C TRP A 81 6.98 -6.59 -30.08
N SER A 82 6.13 -7.56 -30.42
CA SER A 82 6.31 -8.71 -31.33
C SER A 82 7.04 -9.96 -30.80
N ALA A 83 6.27 -10.85 -30.15
CA ALA A 83 6.26 -12.26 -30.50
C ALA A 83 4.86 -12.87 -30.24
N PHE A 84 4.44 -13.68 -31.20
CA PHE A 84 3.12 -14.25 -31.44
C PHE A 84 2.78 -15.40 -30.46
N VAL A 85 1.50 -15.46 -30.06
CA VAL A 85 0.56 -16.59 -29.81
C VAL A 85 1.10 -17.99 -29.41
N ILE A 86 0.31 -18.62 -28.50
CA ILE A 86 0.17 -20.05 -28.09
C ILE A 86 0.78 -20.27 -26.69
N SER A 87 -0.01 -20.46 -25.62
CA SER A 87 -0.99 -21.54 -25.46
C SER A 87 -2.20 -21.14 -24.61
N LEU A 88 -3.37 -21.54 -25.12
CA LEU A 88 -4.59 -21.79 -24.35
C LEU A 88 -4.34 -22.80 -23.22
N ASN A 89 -5.31 -22.83 -22.30
CA ASN A 89 -5.59 -23.86 -21.30
C ASN A 89 -4.67 -23.91 -20.07
N CYS A 90 -5.17 -23.37 -18.96
CA CYS A 90 -5.26 -24.21 -17.77
C CYS A 90 -6.48 -23.84 -16.91
N ARG A 91 -7.50 -24.69 -17.06
CA ARG A 91 -8.64 -24.90 -16.17
C ARG A 91 -8.09 -25.43 -14.84
N CYS A 92 -8.45 -24.83 -13.70
CA CYS A 92 -8.36 -25.49 -12.39
C CYS A 92 -9.46 -24.98 -11.47
N SER A 93 -10.61 -25.65 -11.57
CA SER A 93 -11.51 -25.83 -10.44
C SER A 93 -10.76 -26.64 -9.38
N TYR A 94 -10.72 -26.19 -8.13
CA TYR A 94 -10.48 -27.08 -6.99
C TYR A 94 -11.66 -26.99 -6.03
N HIS A 95 -12.39 -28.09 -6.01
CA HIS A 95 -13.23 -28.53 -4.91
C HIS A 95 -12.26 -29.00 -3.80
N MET A 96 -12.35 -28.46 -2.59
CA MET A 96 -11.63 -29.00 -1.44
C MET A 96 -12.63 -29.46 -0.38
N THR A 97 -12.89 -30.76 -0.38
CA THR A 97 -13.33 -31.52 0.79
C THR A 97 -12.09 -31.93 1.57
N GLY A 98 -12.02 -31.64 2.87
CA GLY A 98 -11.04 -32.24 3.77
C GLY A 98 -10.29 -31.23 4.63
N TRP A 99 -10.49 -31.37 5.93
CA TRP A 99 -9.77 -30.67 7.00
C TRP A 99 -8.28 -31.01 6.99
N GLY A 100 -7.44 -29.99 7.20
CA GLY A 100 -5.99 -30.16 7.41
C GLY A 100 -5.27 -28.83 7.35
N MET A 101 -4.84 -28.32 8.51
CA MET A 101 -3.89 -27.21 8.61
C MET A 101 -2.58 -27.60 7.92
N ILE A 102 -2.25 -26.94 6.80
CA ILE A 102 -0.91 -26.95 6.21
C ILE A 102 -0.56 -25.50 5.84
N ASN A 103 0.30 -24.89 6.65
CA ASN A 103 1.01 -23.67 6.32
C ASN A 103 2.16 -24.02 5.37
N CYS A 104 1.96 -23.79 4.08
CA CYS A 104 2.99 -23.44 3.09
C CYS A 104 2.30 -23.48 1.72
N ASP A 105 2.05 -22.32 1.12
CA ASP A 105 1.96 -22.27 -0.34
C ASP A 105 3.12 -21.40 -0.85
N LEU A 106 4.16 -22.10 -1.30
CA LEU A 106 5.45 -21.65 -1.84
C LEU A 106 5.35 -21.02 -3.24
N SER A 107 4.16 -20.58 -3.63
CA SER A 107 3.96 -19.83 -4.86
C SER A 107 3.73 -18.38 -4.46
N GLY A 108 4.45 -17.42 -5.08
CA GLY A 108 4.28 -15.98 -4.90
C GLY A 108 2.91 -15.45 -5.36
N LYS A 109 1.84 -16.21 -5.12
CA LYS A 109 0.45 -15.86 -5.32
C LYS A 109 0.06 -14.81 -4.29
N ARG A 110 -0.76 -13.86 -4.74
CA ARG A 110 -1.50 -12.94 -3.86
C ARG A 110 -2.54 -13.76 -3.12
N VAL A 111 -2.19 -14.30 -1.96
CA VAL A 111 -3.13 -15.12 -1.19
C VAL A 111 -3.95 -14.23 -0.26
N PHE A 112 -5.22 -14.05 -0.60
CA PHE A 112 -6.25 -13.69 0.35
C PHE A 112 -6.58 -14.95 1.16
N TYR A 113 -6.16 -15.03 2.42
CA TYR A 113 -6.66 -16.07 3.32
C TYR A 113 -7.99 -15.59 3.91
N TRP A 114 -9.10 -16.15 3.42
CA TRP A 114 -10.38 -16.13 4.13
C TRP A 114 -10.39 -17.31 5.11
N MET A 115 -9.87 -17.11 6.32
CA MET A 115 -10.14 -18.05 7.41
C MET A 115 -11.49 -17.70 8.02
N ASN A 116 -12.49 -18.54 7.79
CA ASN A 116 -13.86 -18.35 8.24
C ASN A 116 -14.07 -18.52 9.76
N ASP A 117 -13.04 -18.88 10.54
CA ASP A 117 -13.23 -19.24 11.95
C ASP A 117 -12.48 -18.36 12.97
N LYS A 118 -11.90 -17.22 12.55
CA LYS A 118 -11.36 -16.20 13.48
C LYS A 118 -11.68 -14.79 12.98
N PRO A 119 -12.10 -13.83 13.84
CA PRO A 119 -12.49 -12.47 13.41
C PRO A 119 -11.31 -11.58 12.95
N LEU A 120 -10.13 -12.17 12.69
CA LEU A 120 -8.90 -11.48 12.35
C LEU A 120 -8.55 -11.76 10.89
N TYR A 121 -8.78 -10.78 10.01
CA TYR A 121 -8.40 -10.84 8.61
C TYR A 121 -6.98 -10.32 8.46
N ARG A 122 -6.13 -11.14 7.84
CA ARG A 122 -4.72 -10.83 7.67
C ARG A 122 -4.44 -10.67 6.18
N PHE A 123 -4.12 -9.45 5.77
CA PHE A 123 -3.84 -9.13 4.38
C PHE A 123 -2.33 -9.14 4.16
N HIS A 124 -1.88 -10.06 3.31
CA HIS A 124 -0.52 -10.05 2.82
C HIS A 124 -0.48 -9.33 1.48
N ALA A 125 0.06 -8.10 1.49
CA ALA A 125 0.30 -7.37 0.27
C ALA A 125 1.78 -7.46 -0.06
N ASN A 126 2.11 -8.19 -1.13
CA ASN A 126 3.45 -8.19 -1.71
C ASN A 126 3.66 -6.91 -2.52
N VAL A 127 3.54 -5.76 -1.84
CA VAL A 127 4.13 -4.51 -2.30
C VAL A 127 5.63 -4.72 -2.18
N LYS A 128 6.46 -4.05 -3.01
CA LYS A 128 7.94 -4.05 -3.01
C LYS A 128 8.66 -3.90 -1.63
N ARG A 129 7.91 -3.85 -0.52
CA ARG A 129 8.31 -3.66 0.88
C ARG A 129 7.77 -4.74 1.85
N ASP A 130 7.28 -5.91 1.40
CA ASP A 130 6.75 -7.02 2.23
C ASP A 130 5.98 -6.52 3.47
N VAL A 131 4.74 -6.04 3.29
CA VAL A 131 4.00 -5.42 4.40
C VAL A 131 2.81 -6.29 4.79
N LEU A 132 2.77 -6.65 6.07
CA LEU A 132 1.64 -7.36 6.66
C LEU A 132 0.68 -6.35 7.29
N ILE A 133 -0.56 -6.32 6.78
CA ILE A 133 -1.67 -5.61 7.40
C ILE A 133 -2.53 -6.59 8.17
N MET A 134 -2.74 -6.31 9.44
CA MET A 134 -3.68 -7.03 10.28
C MET A 134 -4.89 -6.14 10.53
N CYS A 135 -6.06 -6.60 10.11
CA CYS A 135 -7.32 -5.93 10.36
C CYS A 135 -8.26 -6.87 11.13
N ARG A 136 -9.07 -6.28 12.01
CA ARG A 136 -10.20 -7.00 12.61
C ARG A 136 -11.46 -6.64 11.83
N SER A 137 -12.27 -7.64 11.48
CA SER A 137 -13.61 -7.36 10.98
C SER A 137 -14.55 -7.22 12.17
N GLN A 138 -15.34 -6.15 12.17
CA GLN A 138 -16.32 -5.90 13.23
C GLN A 138 -17.67 -6.52 12.84
N ASP A 139 -18.19 -6.15 11.67
CA ASP A 139 -19.53 -6.56 11.21
C ASP A 139 -19.45 -7.13 9.78
N MET A 140 -19.82 -8.40 9.63
CA MET A 140 -20.01 -9.04 8.32
C MET A 140 -21.50 -9.28 8.10
N ILE A 141 -22.14 -8.40 7.33
CA ILE A 141 -23.56 -8.59 6.97
C ILE A 141 -23.62 -9.40 5.68
N SER A 142 -23.60 -10.72 5.80
CA SER A 142 -23.90 -11.64 4.69
C SER A 142 -25.41 -11.88 4.61
N ARG A 143 -26.14 -10.91 4.03
CA ARG A 143 -27.51 -11.20 3.60
C ARG A 143 -27.43 -12.19 2.43
N LYS A 144 -27.93 -13.42 2.61
CA LYS A 144 -28.13 -14.42 1.54
C LYS A 144 -29.22 -13.97 0.56
N LYS A 145 -29.07 -12.78 -0.03
CA LYS A 145 -29.76 -12.46 -1.28
C LYS A 145 -29.11 -13.31 -2.36
N ALA A 146 -29.84 -13.79 -3.37
CA ALA A 146 -29.24 -14.50 -4.49
C ALA A 146 -28.23 -13.57 -5.18
N ILE A 147 -26.95 -13.70 -4.80
CA ILE A 147 -25.85 -12.92 -5.37
C ILE A 147 -25.64 -13.51 -6.76
N GLY A 148 -25.98 -12.73 -7.80
CA GLY A 148 -25.71 -13.12 -9.18
C GLY A 148 -24.21 -13.31 -9.45
N THR A 149 -23.88 -13.73 -10.67
CA THR A 149 -22.49 -13.95 -11.07
C THR A 149 -21.62 -12.71 -10.84
N MET A 150 -20.49 -12.91 -10.16
CA MET A 150 -19.52 -11.87 -9.87
C MET A 150 -18.76 -11.47 -11.15
N PRO A 151 -18.68 -10.18 -11.51
CA PRO A 151 -17.88 -9.75 -12.65
C PRO A 151 -16.38 -9.94 -12.38
N GLU A 152 -15.66 -10.53 -13.32
CA GLU A 152 -14.21 -10.80 -13.23
C GLU A 152 -13.34 -9.58 -13.55
N ALA A 153 -13.92 -8.52 -14.11
CA ALA A 153 -13.20 -7.31 -14.51
C ALA A 153 -12.48 -6.64 -13.33
N TYR A 154 -11.36 -5.96 -13.63
CA TYR A 154 -10.56 -5.27 -12.62
C TYR A 154 -11.26 -4.01 -12.10
N PRO A 155 -11.46 -3.88 -10.78
CA PRO A 155 -12.25 -2.79 -10.23
C PRO A 155 -11.51 -1.45 -10.23
N HIS A 156 -12.25 -0.37 -10.43
CA HIS A 156 -11.83 0.95 -9.99
C HIS A 156 -11.90 1.05 -8.47
N LEU A 157 -10.89 1.66 -7.86
CA LEU A 157 -10.81 1.82 -6.42
C LEU A 157 -11.13 3.27 -6.04
N ILE A 158 -12.02 3.44 -5.07
CA ILE A 158 -12.30 4.72 -4.41
C ILE A 158 -11.78 4.61 -2.98
N LEU A 159 -10.92 5.53 -2.57
CA LEU A 159 -10.38 5.63 -1.23
C LEU A 159 -10.80 6.99 -0.65
N ASP A 160 -11.63 6.96 0.37
CA ASP A 160 -12.20 8.16 0.98
C ASP A 160 -11.69 8.36 2.41
N ASN A 161 -11.34 9.61 2.76
CA ASN A 161 -10.86 10.05 4.08
C ASN A 161 -9.58 9.35 4.60
N PHE A 162 -8.57 9.18 3.74
CA PHE A 162 -7.22 8.72 4.12
C PHE A 162 -6.19 9.86 4.06
N SER A 163 -6.36 10.89 4.89
CA SER A 163 -5.53 12.10 4.87
C SER A 163 -4.18 11.92 5.61
N THR A 164 -4.15 11.19 6.72
CA THR A 164 -2.96 11.08 7.58
C THR A 164 -1.84 10.28 6.89
N LYS A 165 -0.59 10.43 7.35
CA LYS A 165 0.55 9.63 6.84
C LYS A 165 0.30 8.12 6.94
N LEU A 166 -0.32 7.67 8.05
CA LEU A 166 -0.72 6.28 8.24
C LEU A 166 -1.89 5.89 7.34
N GLY A 167 -2.85 6.79 7.13
CA GLY A 167 -3.96 6.62 6.20
C GLY A 167 -3.46 6.42 4.77
N GLN A 168 -2.60 7.32 4.28
CA GLN A 168 -1.97 7.21 2.97
C GLN A 168 -1.15 5.91 2.83
N ARG A 169 -0.45 5.50 3.89
CA ARG A 169 0.28 4.22 3.93
C ARG A 169 -0.66 3.02 3.76
N THR A 170 -1.76 2.97 4.52
CA THR A 170 -2.80 1.94 4.42
C THR A 170 -3.45 1.94 3.05
N ALA A 171 -3.82 3.12 2.55
CA ALA A 171 -4.37 3.33 1.22
C ALA A 171 -3.44 2.78 0.12
N ASN A 172 -2.15 3.08 0.18
CA ASN A 172 -1.18 2.56 -0.77
C ASN A 172 -1.12 1.03 -0.75
N ILE A 173 -1.16 0.41 0.42
CA ILE A 173 -1.16 -1.06 0.53
C ILE A 173 -2.44 -1.64 -0.08
N LEU A 174 -3.61 -1.06 0.20
CA LEU A 174 -4.89 -1.48 -0.37
C LEU A 174 -4.93 -1.32 -1.90
N LYS A 175 -4.33 -0.26 -2.46
CA LYS A 175 -4.22 -0.05 -3.91
C LYS A 175 -3.49 -1.21 -4.59
N TYR A 176 -2.35 -1.61 -4.05
CA TYR A 176 -1.49 -2.63 -4.66
C TYR A 176 -1.99 -4.07 -4.51
N LEU A 177 -3.07 -4.30 -3.75
CA LEU A 177 -3.76 -5.59 -3.77
C LEU A 177 -4.39 -5.87 -5.14
N PHE A 178 -4.90 -4.82 -5.80
CA PHE A 178 -5.60 -4.91 -7.06
C PHE A 178 -4.69 -4.52 -8.24
N PRO A 179 -4.82 -5.17 -9.39
CA PRO A 179 -4.17 -4.73 -10.63
C PRO A 179 -4.79 -3.41 -11.13
N VAL A 180 -4.05 -2.73 -12.01
CA VAL A 180 -4.51 -1.46 -12.60
C VAL A 180 -5.74 -1.72 -13.50
N PRO A 181 -6.87 -1.00 -13.26
CA PRO A 181 -8.08 -1.18 -14.04
C PRO A 181 -8.00 -0.51 -15.42
N LYS A 182 -8.81 -0.99 -16.36
CA LYS A 182 -9.07 -0.33 -17.64
C LYS A 182 -10.09 0.81 -17.44
N PRO A 183 -10.01 1.92 -18.19
CA PRO A 183 -10.90 3.08 -18.00
C PRO A 183 -12.40 2.78 -18.20
N ASP A 184 -12.74 1.73 -18.96
CA ASP A 184 -14.13 1.41 -19.32
C ASP A 184 -14.84 0.50 -18.29
N THR A 185 -14.18 0.16 -17.19
CA THR A 185 -14.66 -0.89 -16.29
C THR A 185 -15.81 -0.40 -15.42
N LYS A 186 -16.91 -1.16 -15.37
CA LYS A 186 -18.10 -0.80 -14.58
C LYS A 186 -18.02 -1.14 -13.09
N ARG A 187 -16.95 -1.83 -12.68
CA ARG A 187 -16.78 -2.38 -11.33
C ARG A 187 -16.07 -1.39 -10.44
N ILE A 188 -16.64 -1.10 -9.28
CA ILE A 188 -16.10 -0.15 -8.30
C ILE A 188 -16.02 -0.82 -6.93
N ILE A 189 -14.85 -0.70 -6.30
CA ILE A 189 -14.66 -1.02 -4.89
C ILE A 189 -14.41 0.28 -4.15
N THR A 190 -15.16 0.51 -3.07
CA THR A 190 -15.00 1.68 -2.22
C THR A 190 -14.47 1.26 -0.86
N PHE A 191 -13.38 1.88 -0.45
CA PHE A 191 -12.92 1.90 0.94
C PHE A 191 -13.18 3.30 1.48
N ALA A 192 -14.19 3.42 2.33
CA ALA A 192 -14.52 4.68 2.98
C ALA A 192 -14.12 4.59 4.46
N ASN A 193 -13.35 5.57 4.93
CA ASN A 193 -12.98 5.65 6.33
C ASN A 193 -13.98 6.51 7.11
N GLN A 194 -14.53 5.95 8.19
CA GLN A 194 -15.39 6.64 9.17
C GLN A 194 -14.89 6.29 10.57
N SER A 195 -14.35 7.27 11.31
CA SER A 195 -13.90 7.08 12.70
C SER A 195 -12.95 5.88 12.90
N ASP A 196 -11.98 5.70 12.00
CA ASP A 196 -11.02 4.58 11.93
C ASP A 196 -11.60 3.20 11.56
N TYR A 197 -12.89 3.15 11.23
CA TYR A 197 -13.51 2.00 10.58
C TYR A 197 -13.47 2.20 9.07
N ILE A 198 -12.83 1.26 8.39
CA ILE A 198 -12.78 1.21 6.93
C ILE A 198 -13.97 0.38 6.46
N SER A 199 -15.01 1.06 6.00
CA SER A 199 -16.16 0.45 5.35
C SER A 199 -15.77 0.01 3.94
N PHE A 200 -15.86 -1.28 3.68
CA PHE A 200 -15.75 -1.82 2.34
C PHE A 200 -17.14 -1.99 1.75
N ARG A 201 -17.29 -1.50 0.52
CA ARG A 201 -18.45 -1.78 -0.32
C ARG A 201 -17.96 -2.07 -1.73
N HIS A 202 -18.72 -2.91 -2.42
CA HIS A 202 -18.43 -3.30 -3.79
C HIS A 202 -19.71 -3.10 -4.62
N HIS A 203 -19.56 -2.33 -5.69
CA HIS A 203 -20.66 -1.86 -6.52
C HIS A 203 -20.35 -2.09 -8.01
N LEU A 204 -21.39 -2.35 -8.80
CA LEU A 204 -21.37 -2.09 -10.23
C LEU A 204 -22.12 -0.79 -10.49
N TYR A 205 -21.59 0.06 -11.36
CA TYR A 205 -22.33 1.21 -11.84
C TYR A 205 -22.93 0.94 -13.23
N GLU A 206 -24.17 1.35 -13.41
CA GLU A 206 -24.87 1.36 -14.70
C GLU A 206 -25.19 2.81 -15.08
N LYS A 207 -24.90 3.17 -16.33
CA LYS A 207 -25.28 4.47 -16.91
C LYS A 207 -26.47 4.20 -17.83
N ARG A 208 -27.71 4.44 -17.36
CA ARG A 208 -28.93 4.10 -18.11
C ARG A 208 -29.39 5.14 -19.15
N GLY A 209 -28.81 6.34 -19.18
CA GLY A 209 -29.27 7.32 -20.18
C GLY A 209 -28.70 8.73 -20.10
N GLY A 210 -27.59 8.97 -19.38
CA GLY A 210 -26.94 10.28 -19.35
C GLY A 210 -25.71 10.35 -18.44
N PRO A 211 -24.93 11.44 -18.49
CA PRO A 211 -23.73 11.61 -17.66
C PRO A 211 -24.03 11.82 -16.17
N LYS A 212 -25.22 12.30 -15.81
CA LYS A 212 -25.60 12.61 -14.42
C LYS A 212 -26.31 11.48 -13.67
N SER A 213 -26.97 10.56 -14.38
CA SER A 213 -27.74 9.47 -13.78
C SER A 213 -26.88 8.20 -13.71
N ILE A 214 -26.26 7.96 -12.55
CA ILE A 214 -25.47 6.76 -12.28
C ILE A 214 -26.24 5.91 -11.26
N GLU A 215 -26.60 4.69 -11.65
CA GLU A 215 -27.24 3.73 -10.75
C GLU A 215 -26.17 2.77 -10.20
N LEU A 216 -26.13 2.59 -8.88
CA LEU A 216 -25.20 1.69 -8.22
C LEU A 216 -25.92 0.42 -7.78
N LYS A 217 -25.43 -0.72 -8.26
CA LYS A 217 -25.88 -2.05 -7.85
C LYS A 217 -24.84 -2.65 -6.92
N GLU A 218 -25.21 -2.88 -5.67
CA GLU A 218 -24.32 -3.55 -4.71
C GLU A 218 -24.08 -5.02 -5.09
N ILE A 219 -22.81 -5.42 -5.05
CA ILE A 219 -22.37 -6.78 -5.33
C ILE A 219 -21.45 -7.26 -4.21
N GLY A 220 -21.82 -8.36 -3.56
CA GLY A 220 -20.97 -9.02 -2.58
C GLY A 220 -21.15 -8.51 -1.14
N PRO A 221 -20.24 -8.92 -0.23
CA PRO A 221 -20.41 -8.71 1.20
C PRO A 221 -20.12 -7.25 1.61
N ARG A 222 -20.84 -6.80 2.63
CA ARG A 222 -20.54 -5.54 3.34
C ARG A 222 -19.72 -5.89 4.58
N PHE A 223 -18.57 -5.24 4.72
CA PHE A 223 -17.74 -5.40 5.90
C PHE A 223 -17.13 -4.09 6.36
N GLU A 224 -16.77 -4.08 7.64
CA GLU A 224 -16.07 -2.98 8.28
C GLU A 224 -14.79 -3.50 8.89
N LEU A 225 -13.67 -2.93 8.46
CA LEU A 225 -12.35 -3.29 8.92
C LEU A 225 -11.84 -2.23 9.88
N ARG A 226 -11.19 -2.68 10.94
CA ARG A 226 -10.38 -1.81 11.78
C ARG A 226 -8.92 -2.22 11.71
N LEU A 227 -8.04 -1.25 11.42
CA LEU A 227 -6.60 -1.48 11.38
C LEU A 227 -6.08 -1.82 12.78
N TYR A 228 -5.37 -2.94 12.92
CA TYR A 228 -4.82 -3.40 14.19
C TYR A 228 -3.31 -3.24 14.25
N GLN A 229 -2.59 -3.73 13.25
CA GLN A 229 -1.12 -3.70 13.23
C GLN A 229 -0.60 -3.66 11.78
N ILE A 230 0.50 -2.94 11.59
CA ILE A 230 1.30 -2.95 10.36
C ILE A 230 2.71 -3.43 10.72
N LYS A 231 3.17 -4.52 10.09
CA LYS A 231 4.55 -5.02 10.21
C LYS A 231 5.30 -4.89 8.89
N LEU A 232 6.61 -4.62 8.99
CA LEU A 232 7.56 -4.60 7.87
C LEU A 232 8.11 -6.01 7.60
N GLY A 233 7.24 -6.96 7.32
CA GLY A 233 7.61 -8.32 6.97
C GLY A 233 6.45 -9.15 6.45
N THR A 234 6.75 -10.41 6.17
CA THR A 234 5.77 -11.37 5.68
C THR A 234 4.97 -11.98 6.83
N MET A 235 3.93 -12.72 6.48
CA MET A 235 3.07 -13.48 7.38
C MET A 235 3.84 -14.34 8.39
N ASP A 236 4.85 -15.06 7.89
CA ASP A 236 5.56 -16.12 8.60
C ASP A 236 6.69 -15.58 9.49
N GLN A 237 6.93 -14.26 9.44
CA GLN A 237 8.02 -13.61 10.15
C GLN A 237 7.47 -12.85 11.35
N ASP A 238 7.42 -13.54 12.49
CA ASP A 238 6.89 -12.95 13.72
C ASP A 238 7.80 -11.85 14.28
N GLU A 239 9.12 -11.99 14.13
CA GLU A 239 10.18 -11.08 14.58
C GLU A 239 10.31 -9.79 13.76
N ALA A 240 9.52 -9.64 12.69
CA ALA A 240 9.60 -8.46 11.83
C ALA A 240 9.27 -7.16 12.60
N GLN A 241 9.99 -6.08 12.27
CA GLN A 241 9.79 -4.77 12.88
C GLN A 241 8.35 -4.29 12.70
N THR A 242 7.72 -3.88 13.79
CA THR A 242 6.36 -3.31 13.77
C THR A 242 6.43 -1.83 13.42
N GLU A 243 5.74 -1.43 12.34
CA GLU A 243 5.64 -0.03 11.91
C GLU A 243 4.62 0.72 12.76
N TRP A 244 3.45 0.10 12.99
CA TRP A 244 2.38 0.70 13.79
C TRP A 244 1.52 -0.40 14.45
N VAL A 245 1.01 -0.12 15.64
CA VAL A 245 0.10 -1.01 16.38
C VAL A 245 -0.94 -0.19 17.13
N ILE A 246 -2.18 -0.66 17.13
CA ILE A 246 -3.23 -0.08 17.94
C ILE A 246 -3.00 -0.44 19.41
N ARG A 247 -3.03 0.57 20.29
CA ARG A 247 -2.87 0.39 21.75
C ARG A 247 -4.18 0.77 22.46
N PRO A 248 -5.10 -0.20 22.68
CA PRO A 248 -6.45 0.11 23.15
C PRO A 248 -6.50 0.58 24.61
N TYR A 249 -5.53 0.16 25.43
CA TYR A 249 -5.50 0.42 26.87
C TYR A 249 -4.87 1.76 27.27
N MET A 250 -4.58 2.65 26.31
CA MET A 250 -4.13 4.00 26.63
C MET A 250 -5.35 4.94 26.77
N ASN A 251 -5.36 5.81 27.77
CA ASN A 251 -6.47 6.74 28.04
C ASN A 251 -6.83 7.65 26.85
N THR A 252 -5.84 8.02 26.03
CA THR A 252 -6.04 8.86 24.83
C THR A 252 -6.42 8.05 23.58
N ALA A 253 -6.36 6.72 23.61
CA ALA A 253 -6.54 5.88 22.42
C ALA A 253 -7.94 6.01 21.79
N ARG A 254 -8.97 6.23 22.60
CA ARG A 254 -10.35 6.39 22.10
C ARG A 254 -10.61 7.76 21.46
N LYS A 255 -9.80 8.77 21.79
CA LYS A 255 -9.96 10.15 21.30
C LYS A 255 -9.19 10.41 20.00
N ARG A 256 -8.17 9.60 19.72
CA ARG A 256 -7.28 9.78 18.57
C ARG A 256 -7.87 9.07 17.36
N LYS A 257 -8.00 9.79 16.25
CA LYS A 257 -8.20 9.21 14.92
C LYS A 257 -6.85 8.97 14.25
N PHE A 258 -6.69 7.81 13.62
CA PHE A 258 -5.40 7.38 13.06
C PHE A 258 -5.36 7.45 11.53
N LEU A 259 -6.46 7.17 10.84
CA LEU A 259 -6.50 7.04 9.38
C LEU A 259 -6.91 8.33 8.65
N GLY A 260 -7.79 9.13 9.26
CA GLY A 260 -8.33 10.36 8.70
C GLY A 260 -8.82 11.29 9.79
N GLU A 261 -8.99 12.56 9.44
CA GLU A 261 -9.54 13.59 10.34
C GLU A 261 -11.06 13.47 10.53
#